data_AF-A0A3A6U186-F1
#
_entry.id   AF-A0A3A6U186-F1
#
_cell.length_a   1.000
_cell.length_b   1.000
_cell.length_c   1.000
_cell.angle_alpha   90.00
_cell.angle_beta   90.00
_cell.angle_gamma   90.00
#
_symmetry.space_group_name_H-M   'P 1'
#
loop_
_entity.id
_entity.type
_entity.pdbx_description
1 polymer ?
#
loop_
_entity_poly.entity_id
_entity_poly.type
_entity_poly.pdbx_seq_one_letter_code
_entity_poly.pdbx_strand_id
1 'polypeptide(L)'
;MSSINTTTGAYTPKRQARNIVQDIAQDSDGFYLQQRYFSPENTSDLLVLTMDGKGTVMQPNSLRKCTKKGAKQQKLKGRLSAGEKKDRKRMAEVAAVYTTKPLHRSPESIMSRNDNSNVRPLRVPPRNKRVWASVERSAETVIEEAFLEVLERDPTQSRQWVVLVDGHPHQLKQIYRVMKKLNIDATVVMDFIHVLEYQWKAAWCLFEKDDPEVEDWIEKRETEILRGNASQVAKGLGGSATKRKLKQREGIDKCIGYLLKNKSRLEYGKALEQGFPIASGVIEGACRHLINDRLDITGARWSLEGAESILKLRSLRSSGDLEKY
;
A
#
# COMPACT_ATOMS: atom_id res chain seq x y z
N MET A 1 13.09 -3.83 28.48
CA MET A 1 13.14 -4.42 29.85
C MET A 1 14.56 -4.65 30.31
N SER A 2 15.37 -5.45 29.61
CA SER A 2 16.81 -5.57 29.93
C SER A 2 17.50 -4.19 29.92
N SER A 3 17.30 -3.37 28.89
CA SER A 3 17.88 -2.02 28.83
C SER A 3 17.44 -1.07 29.97
N ILE A 4 16.17 -1.05 30.39
CA ILE A 4 15.72 -0.18 31.50
C ILE A 4 16.43 -0.57 32.80
N ASN A 5 16.47 -1.88 33.10
CA ASN A 5 17.17 -2.38 34.27
C ASN A 5 18.68 -2.07 34.20
N THR A 6 19.32 -2.33 33.07
CA THR A 6 20.76 -2.07 32.88
C THR A 6 21.13 -0.58 32.99
N THR A 7 20.27 0.33 32.51
CA THR A 7 20.58 1.77 32.47
C THR A 7 20.12 2.53 33.72
N THR A 8 19.06 2.08 34.40
CA THR A 8 18.42 2.84 35.50
C THR A 8 18.34 2.07 36.82
N GLY A 9 18.63 0.77 36.84
CA GLY A 9 18.37 -0.11 37.99
C GLY A 9 16.89 -0.39 38.26
N ALA A 10 15.97 0.26 37.53
CA ALA A 10 14.53 0.07 37.70
C ALA A 10 14.03 -1.20 37.00
N TYR A 11 13.10 -1.90 37.66
CA TYR A 11 12.39 -3.04 37.08
C TYR A 11 10.94 -2.67 36.76
N THR A 12 10.58 -2.76 35.48
CA THR A 12 9.20 -2.68 35.04
C THR A 12 8.73 -4.09 34.67
N PRO A 13 7.64 -4.62 35.28
CA PRO A 13 7.04 -5.87 34.84
C PRO A 13 6.43 -5.74 33.44
N LYS A 14 6.42 -6.85 32.67
CA LYS A 14 5.85 -6.89 31.31
C LYS A 14 4.41 -6.42 31.23
N ARG A 15 3.58 -6.71 32.24
CA ARG A 15 2.18 -6.27 32.31
C ARG A 15 2.09 -4.75 32.41
N GLN A 16 2.87 -4.14 33.31
CA GLN A 16 2.89 -2.70 33.49
C GLN A 16 3.34 -1.97 32.22
N ALA A 17 4.39 -2.45 31.55
CA ALA A 17 4.80 -1.85 30.27
C ALA A 17 3.75 -1.96 29.16
N ARG A 18 2.93 -3.00 29.15
CA ARG A 18 1.80 -3.11 28.21
C ARG A 18 0.70 -2.10 28.53
N ASN A 19 0.34 -1.98 29.80
CA ASN A 19 -0.67 -1.02 30.23
C ASN A 19 -0.24 0.41 29.89
N ILE A 20 1.01 0.78 30.21
CA ILE A 20 1.56 2.10 29.84
C ILE A 20 1.44 2.37 28.35
N VAL A 21 1.76 1.39 27.48
CA VAL A 21 1.62 1.55 26.04
C VAL A 21 0.15 1.73 25.61
N GLN A 22 -0.78 1.04 26.27
CA GLN A 22 -2.22 1.15 25.99
C GLN A 22 -2.77 2.49 26.46
N ASP A 23 -2.44 2.89 27.69
CA ASP A 23 -2.83 4.16 28.30
C ASP A 23 -2.30 5.32 27.46
N ILE A 24 -1.01 5.28 27.06
CA ILE A 24 -0.44 6.31 26.18
C ILE A 24 -1.13 6.31 24.82
N ALA A 25 -1.58 5.18 24.27
CA ALA A 25 -2.18 5.14 22.93
C ALA A 25 -3.67 5.54 22.89
N GLN A 26 -4.35 5.65 24.03
CA GLN A 26 -5.80 5.86 24.06
C GLN A 26 -6.20 7.23 23.48
N ASP A 27 -5.36 8.24 23.65
CA ASP A 27 -5.64 9.62 23.28
C ASP A 27 -5.25 9.93 21.82
N SER A 28 -4.71 8.97 21.07
CA SER A 28 -4.18 9.19 19.71
C SER A 28 -5.22 9.71 18.73
N ASP A 29 -6.45 9.20 18.84
CA ASP A 29 -7.55 9.62 17.99
C ASP A 29 -8.01 11.04 18.37
N GLY A 30 -8.08 11.32 19.68
CA GLY A 30 -8.41 12.65 20.22
C GLY A 30 -7.39 13.71 19.83
N PHE A 31 -6.09 13.38 19.87
CA PHE A 31 -5.00 14.25 19.41
C PHE A 31 -5.20 14.71 17.98
N TYR A 32 -5.48 13.78 17.07
CA TYR A 32 -5.70 14.13 15.66
C TYR A 32 -7.02 14.88 15.45
N LEU A 33 -8.09 14.53 16.18
CA LEU A 33 -9.30 15.34 16.13
C LEU A 33 -8.99 16.77 16.59
N GLN A 34 -8.34 16.99 17.72
CA GLN A 34 -8.09 18.34 18.24
C GLN A 34 -7.13 19.18 17.37
N GLN A 35 -6.07 18.59 16.82
CA GLN A 35 -5.03 19.34 16.10
C GLN A 35 -5.32 19.55 14.60
N ARG A 36 -6.13 18.70 13.96
CA ARG A 36 -6.33 18.75 12.51
C ARG A 36 -7.11 19.98 12.01
N TYR A 37 -7.87 20.66 12.86
CA TYR A 37 -8.91 21.60 12.42
C TYR A 37 -8.49 23.05 12.15
N PHE A 38 -7.19 23.38 12.18
CA PHE A 38 -6.83 24.80 12.27
C PHE A 38 -6.66 25.54 10.94
N SER A 39 -6.27 24.90 9.83
CA SER A 39 -6.16 25.60 8.53
C SER A 39 -6.08 24.65 7.32
N PRO A 40 -6.84 24.89 6.24
CA PRO A 40 -6.59 24.28 4.93
C PRO A 40 -5.15 24.55 4.46
N GLU A 41 -4.58 23.62 3.70
CA GLU A 41 -3.22 23.81 3.16
C GLU A 41 -3.25 24.84 2.03
N ASN A 42 -2.58 25.98 2.20
CA ASN A 42 -2.47 27.00 1.15
C ASN A 42 -1.44 26.59 0.07
N THR A 43 -1.85 25.69 -0.83
CA THR A 43 -1.03 25.18 -1.94
C THR A 43 -1.89 24.60 -3.05
N SER A 44 -1.40 24.65 -4.29
CA SER A 44 -1.99 23.96 -5.44
C SER A 44 -1.32 22.60 -5.74
N ASP A 45 -0.39 22.17 -4.89
CA ASP A 45 0.31 20.89 -5.02
C ASP A 45 -0.65 19.70 -4.96
N LEU A 46 -0.23 18.55 -5.51
CA LEU A 46 -1.01 17.32 -5.50
C LEU A 46 -1.31 16.86 -4.08
N LEU A 47 -2.52 16.35 -3.87
CA LEU A 47 -2.92 15.69 -2.63
C LEU A 47 -3.09 14.20 -2.90
N VAL A 48 -2.23 13.38 -2.29
CA VAL A 48 -2.12 11.95 -2.66
C VAL A 48 -2.60 11.08 -1.51
N LEU A 49 -3.45 10.11 -1.83
CA LEU A 49 -3.95 9.09 -0.94
C LEU A 49 -3.43 7.73 -1.37
N THR A 50 -2.95 6.95 -0.42
CA THR A 50 -2.53 5.57 -0.65
C THR A 50 -3.06 4.68 0.47
N MET A 51 -3.52 3.48 0.13
CA MET A 51 -4.05 2.52 1.11
C MET A 51 -3.54 1.12 0.79
N ASP A 52 -3.20 0.37 1.83
CA ASP A 52 -2.75 -1.02 1.74
C ASP A 52 -3.16 -1.79 2.99
N GLY A 53 -3.05 -3.11 2.97
CA GLY A 53 -3.31 -3.96 4.12
C GLY A 53 -2.22 -5.01 4.31
N LYS A 54 -1.76 -5.20 5.55
CA LYS A 54 -0.85 -6.30 5.89
C LYS A 54 -1.38 -7.18 7.02
N GLY A 55 -1.28 -8.50 6.82
CA GLY A 55 -1.77 -9.47 7.79
C GLY A 55 -0.85 -9.61 9.01
N THR A 56 -1.39 -9.33 10.19
CA THR A 56 -0.72 -9.49 11.49
C THR A 56 -1.16 -10.79 12.18
N VAL A 57 -0.21 -11.54 12.73
CA VAL A 57 -0.50 -12.78 13.47
C VAL A 57 -1.12 -12.46 14.85
N MET A 58 -2.33 -12.96 15.08
CA MET A 58 -3.09 -12.69 16.30
C MET A 58 -3.06 -13.88 17.28
N GLN A 59 -3.26 -13.57 18.56
CA GLN A 59 -3.63 -14.57 19.55
C GLN A 59 -5.00 -15.17 19.22
N PRO A 60 -5.29 -16.45 19.56
CA PRO A 60 -6.54 -17.12 19.19
C PRO A 60 -7.82 -16.41 19.65
N ASN A 61 -7.78 -15.72 20.78
CA ASN A 61 -8.90 -14.93 21.31
C ASN A 61 -9.11 -13.60 20.56
N SER A 62 -8.12 -13.13 19.81
CA SER A 62 -8.08 -11.81 19.15
C SER A 62 -8.39 -11.88 17.64
N LEU A 63 -8.78 -13.06 17.14
CA LEU A 63 -9.23 -13.27 15.77
C LEU A 63 -10.66 -12.77 15.58
N ARG A 64 -10.99 -12.25 14.38
CA ARG A 64 -12.38 -11.94 14.00
C ARG A 64 -13.24 -13.20 14.07
N LYS A 65 -14.54 -13.06 14.38
CA LYS A 65 -15.47 -14.19 14.57
C LYS A 65 -15.44 -15.19 13.40
N CYS A 66 -15.41 -14.71 12.16
CA CYS A 66 -15.30 -15.55 10.96
C CYS A 66 -14.00 -16.36 10.94
N THR A 67 -12.86 -15.72 11.18
CA THR A 67 -11.54 -16.36 11.23
C THR A 67 -11.40 -17.35 12.39
N LYS A 68 -12.03 -17.07 13.54
CA LYS A 68 -12.06 -17.95 14.71
C LYS A 68 -12.82 -19.25 14.44
N LYS A 69 -13.93 -19.20 13.67
CA LYS A 69 -14.67 -20.41 13.23
C LYS A 69 -13.79 -21.32 12.35
N GLY A 70 -13.04 -20.76 11.41
CA GLY A 70 -12.09 -21.50 10.56
C GLY A 70 -10.78 -21.93 11.26
N ALA A 71 -10.51 -21.45 12.48
CA ALA A 71 -9.35 -21.86 13.27
C ALA A 71 -9.61 -23.15 14.07
N LYS A 72 -10.87 -23.50 14.33
CA LYS A 72 -11.25 -24.71 15.09
C LYS A 72 -11.20 -26.01 14.27
N GLN A 73 -10.90 -25.94 12.97
CA GLN A 73 -10.94 -27.07 12.03
C GLN A 73 -9.53 -27.57 11.69
N GLN A 74 -8.72 -27.93 12.70
CA GLN A 74 -7.46 -28.64 12.44
C GLN A 74 -7.78 -30.04 11.94
N LYS A 75 -7.30 -30.36 10.73
CA LYS A 75 -7.61 -31.65 10.07
C LYS A 75 -6.67 -32.77 10.51
N LEU A 76 -5.44 -32.44 10.92
CA LEU A 76 -4.41 -33.39 11.35
C LEU A 76 -3.75 -32.91 12.65
N LYS A 77 -3.43 -33.84 13.56
CA LYS A 77 -2.87 -33.52 14.89
C LYS A 77 -1.35 -33.32 14.91
N GLY A 78 -0.60 -33.95 14.00
CA GLY A 78 0.88 -33.96 14.00
C GLY A 78 1.56 -33.03 12.99
N ARG A 79 0.83 -32.53 11.99
CA ARG A 79 1.35 -31.59 10.98
C ARG A 79 0.21 -30.81 10.32
N LEU A 80 0.56 -29.71 9.66
CA LEU A 80 -0.40 -28.96 8.83
C LEU A 80 -0.74 -29.75 7.58
N SER A 81 -2.02 -29.74 7.23
CA SER A 81 -2.50 -30.24 5.95
C SER A 81 -2.06 -29.31 4.81
N ALA A 82 -2.05 -29.79 3.57
CA ALA A 82 -1.77 -28.95 2.41
C ALA A 82 -2.75 -27.75 2.37
N GLY A 83 -2.21 -26.53 2.29
CA GLY A 83 -2.99 -25.28 2.33
C GLY A 83 -3.44 -24.82 3.74
N GLU A 84 -3.17 -25.60 4.79
CA GLU A 84 -3.50 -25.25 6.17
C GLU A 84 -2.47 -24.26 6.71
N LYS A 85 -2.88 -23.01 6.94
CA LYS A 85 -1.99 -21.99 7.52
C LYS A 85 -1.85 -22.23 9.03
N LYS A 86 -0.60 -22.31 9.52
CA LYS A 86 -0.27 -22.48 10.95
C LYS A 86 -0.85 -21.37 11.81
N ASP A 87 -0.69 -20.14 11.34
CA ASP A 87 -1.07 -18.94 12.05
C ASP A 87 -2.24 -18.25 11.33
N ARG A 88 -3.14 -17.67 12.12
CA ARG A 88 -4.29 -16.91 11.61
C ARG A 88 -4.00 -15.43 11.77
N LYS A 89 -4.18 -14.70 10.67
CA LYS A 89 -3.87 -13.28 10.60
C LYS A 89 -5.14 -12.44 10.64
N ARG A 90 -5.05 -11.24 11.21
CA ARG A 90 -6.01 -10.16 11.02
C ARG A 90 -5.35 -9.12 10.13
N MET A 91 -6.09 -8.57 9.16
CA MET A 91 -5.58 -7.50 8.32
C MET A 91 -5.48 -6.22 9.15
N ALA A 92 -4.27 -5.68 9.21
CA ALA A 92 -4.03 -4.31 9.60
C ALA A 92 -4.16 -3.46 8.33
N GLU A 93 -5.13 -2.56 8.33
CA GLU A 93 -5.40 -1.64 7.23
C GLU A 93 -4.56 -0.39 7.46
N VAL A 94 -3.89 0.09 6.41
CA VAL A 94 -2.95 1.22 6.47
C VAL A 94 -3.40 2.27 5.45
N ALA A 95 -3.32 3.53 5.83
CA ALA A 95 -3.49 4.64 4.92
C ALA A 95 -2.38 5.67 5.11
N ALA A 96 -2.03 6.34 4.02
CA ALA A 96 -1.17 7.50 4.03
C ALA A 96 -1.75 8.61 3.15
N VAL A 97 -1.68 9.84 3.66
CA VAL A 97 -2.08 11.06 2.96
C VAL A 97 -0.90 12.02 2.99
N TYR A 98 -0.56 12.61 1.84
CA TYR A 98 0.55 13.53 1.75
C TYR A 98 0.41 14.52 0.59
N THR A 99 1.12 15.65 0.74
CA THR A 99 1.21 16.70 -0.27
C THR A 99 2.52 16.57 -1.02
N THR A 100 2.48 16.64 -2.35
CA THR A 100 3.68 16.59 -3.20
C THR A 100 3.56 17.51 -4.40
N LYS A 101 4.68 18.07 -4.85
CA LYS A 101 4.72 18.76 -6.13
C LYS A 101 4.47 17.78 -7.27
N PRO A 102 3.80 18.20 -8.36
CA PRO A 102 3.78 17.46 -9.61
C PRO A 102 5.21 17.18 -10.08
N LEU A 103 5.47 15.94 -10.51
CA LEU A 103 6.77 15.51 -11.03
C LEU A 103 6.60 14.92 -12.43
N HIS A 104 6.81 15.76 -13.44
CA HIS A 104 6.77 15.36 -14.85
C HIS A 104 7.98 14.49 -15.19
N ARG A 105 7.71 13.33 -15.79
CA ARG A 105 8.72 12.33 -16.17
C ARG A 105 8.36 11.71 -17.50
N SER A 106 9.36 11.40 -18.32
CA SER A 106 9.11 10.60 -19.53
C SER A 106 9.08 9.10 -19.19
N PRO A 107 8.37 8.29 -20.00
CA PRO A 107 8.43 6.83 -19.92
C PRO A 107 9.87 6.28 -19.89
N GLU A 108 10.74 6.82 -20.74
CA GLU A 108 12.14 6.41 -20.87
C GLU A 108 12.94 6.75 -19.60
N SER A 109 12.68 7.91 -18.99
CA SER A 109 13.30 8.28 -17.71
C SER A 109 12.88 7.35 -16.56
N ILE A 110 11.70 6.72 -16.63
CA ILE A 110 11.22 5.77 -15.62
C ILE A 110 11.83 4.39 -15.84
N MET A 111 11.98 3.97 -17.09
CA MET A 111 12.52 2.65 -17.44
C MET A 111 14.05 2.60 -17.56
N SER A 112 14.71 3.76 -17.62
CA SER A 112 16.16 3.84 -17.78
C SER A 112 16.90 3.02 -16.72
N ARG A 113 17.70 2.05 -17.16
CA ARG A 113 18.62 1.26 -16.32
C ARG A 113 19.96 1.96 -16.11
N ASN A 114 20.22 3.04 -16.83
CA ASN A 114 21.50 3.74 -16.81
C ASN A 114 21.55 4.75 -15.66
N ASP A 115 22.18 4.33 -14.57
CA ASP A 115 22.55 5.21 -13.44
C ASP A 115 23.70 6.19 -13.79
N ASN A 116 24.24 6.13 -15.02
CA ASN A 116 25.34 6.96 -15.51
C ASN A 116 24.96 8.43 -15.78
N SER A 117 23.69 8.81 -15.61
CA SER A 117 23.28 10.21 -15.65
C SER A 117 23.62 10.88 -14.31
N ASN A 118 24.59 11.80 -14.34
CA ASN A 118 24.90 12.68 -13.20
C ASN A 118 23.77 13.68 -12.90
N VAL A 119 22.74 13.77 -13.76
CA VAL A 119 21.55 14.59 -13.56
C VAL A 119 20.42 13.69 -13.07
N ARG A 120 20.17 13.72 -11.77
CA ARG A 120 18.99 13.10 -11.16
C ARG A 120 17.93 14.17 -10.93
N PRO A 121 16.67 13.98 -11.38
CA PRO A 121 15.61 14.93 -11.07
C PRO A 121 15.47 15.03 -9.55
N LEU A 122 15.45 16.26 -9.04
CA LEU A 122 15.29 16.52 -7.61
C LEU A 122 13.92 16.00 -7.16
N ARG A 123 13.92 14.88 -6.43
CA ARG A 123 12.71 14.35 -5.81
C ARG A 123 12.44 15.17 -4.56
N VAL A 124 11.50 16.12 -4.66
CA VAL A 124 11.00 16.85 -3.50
C VAL A 124 10.29 15.84 -2.59
N PRO A 125 10.69 15.71 -1.31
CA PRO A 125 10.06 14.76 -0.42
C PRO A 125 8.59 15.13 -0.18
N PRO A 126 7.72 14.13 0.04
CA PRO A 126 6.35 14.37 0.48
C PRO A 126 6.31 15.26 1.73
N ARG A 127 5.42 16.25 1.73
CA ARG A 127 5.17 17.17 2.84
C ARG A 127 3.85 16.85 3.51
N ASN A 128 3.71 17.28 4.77
CA ASN A 128 2.52 17.07 5.59
C ASN A 128 2.03 15.63 5.57
N LYS A 129 2.97 14.68 5.51
CA LYS A 129 2.67 13.26 5.37
C LYS A 129 2.08 12.74 6.67
N ARG A 130 0.88 12.18 6.59
CA ARG A 130 0.24 11.47 7.69
C ARG A 130 0.06 10.01 7.32
N VAL A 131 0.41 9.12 8.24
CA VAL A 131 0.32 7.68 8.08
C VAL A 131 -0.35 7.09 9.31
N TRP A 132 -1.35 6.25 9.10
CA TRP A 132 -1.97 5.49 10.18
C TRP A 132 -2.30 4.07 9.77
N ALA A 133 -2.39 3.21 10.77
CA ALA A 133 -2.76 1.82 10.60
C ALA A 133 -3.66 1.36 11.74
N SER A 134 -4.58 0.45 11.43
CA SER A 134 -5.47 -0.15 12.42
C SER A 134 -5.68 -1.63 12.12
N VAL A 135 -5.51 -2.47 13.13
CA VAL A 135 -5.99 -3.86 13.11
C VAL A 135 -7.46 -3.92 13.50
N GLU A 136 -7.94 -2.95 14.27
CA GLU A 136 -9.31 -2.90 14.76
C GLU A 136 -10.30 -2.55 13.64
N ARG A 137 -10.06 -1.41 12.97
CA ARG A 137 -10.94 -0.82 11.98
C ARG A 137 -11.08 -1.69 10.73
N SER A 138 -12.15 -1.42 9.98
CA SER A 138 -12.37 -2.06 8.68
C SER A 138 -11.62 -1.31 7.58
N ALA A 139 -11.33 -1.98 6.46
CA ALA A 139 -10.74 -1.33 5.29
C ALA A 139 -11.57 -0.12 4.81
N GLU A 140 -12.91 -0.25 4.83
CA GLU A 140 -13.80 0.86 4.47
C GLU A 140 -13.65 2.05 5.40
N THR A 141 -13.56 1.81 6.71
CA THR A 141 -13.38 2.88 7.70
C THR A 141 -12.07 3.61 7.49
N VAL A 142 -10.97 2.88 7.26
CA VAL A 142 -9.64 3.49 7.01
C VAL A 142 -9.61 4.26 5.69
N ILE A 143 -10.27 3.75 4.64
CA ILE A 143 -10.45 4.47 3.38
C ILE A 143 -11.26 5.76 3.59
N GLU A 144 -12.37 5.69 4.32
CA GLU A 144 -13.21 6.85 4.63
C GLU A 144 -12.45 7.91 5.45
N GLU A 145 -11.72 7.50 6.48
CA GLU A 145 -10.84 8.39 7.24
C GLU A 145 -9.78 9.09 6.36
N ALA A 146 -9.26 8.40 5.34
CA ALA A 146 -8.30 8.99 4.42
C ALA A 146 -8.93 10.05 3.51
N PHE A 147 -10.17 9.82 3.08
CA PHE A 147 -10.92 10.82 2.32
C PHE A 147 -11.36 12.01 3.18
N LEU A 148 -11.73 11.78 4.44
CA LEU A 148 -12.04 12.86 5.38
C LEU A 148 -10.80 13.72 5.66
N GLU A 149 -9.63 13.10 5.82
CA GLU A 149 -8.35 13.82 5.97
C GLU A 149 -8.07 14.77 4.80
N VAL A 150 -8.28 14.34 3.56
CA VAL A 150 -8.05 15.21 2.39
C VAL A 150 -9.12 16.27 2.23
N LEU A 151 -10.38 15.97 2.53
CA LEU A 151 -11.46 16.97 2.57
C LEU A 151 -11.18 18.06 3.60
N GLU A 152 -10.62 17.72 4.76
CA GLU A 152 -10.23 18.72 5.76
C GLU A 152 -9.10 19.62 5.26
N ARG A 153 -8.14 19.06 4.51
CA ARG A 153 -6.99 19.81 3.96
C ARG A 153 -7.34 20.68 2.75
N ASP A 154 -8.34 20.29 1.96
CA ASP A 154 -8.83 21.00 0.78
C ASP A 154 -10.37 20.90 0.67
N PRO A 155 -11.12 21.63 1.52
CA PRO A 155 -12.58 21.51 1.59
C PRO A 155 -13.30 21.88 0.29
N THR A 156 -12.69 22.77 -0.51
CA THR A 156 -13.22 23.21 -1.80
C THR A 156 -12.89 22.25 -2.94
N GLN A 157 -12.11 21.19 -2.69
CA GLN A 157 -11.61 20.26 -3.71
C GLN A 157 -10.95 20.99 -4.89
N SER A 158 -10.16 22.01 -4.57
CA SER A 158 -9.51 22.89 -5.55
C SER A 158 -8.22 22.30 -6.11
N ARG A 159 -7.62 21.35 -5.38
CA ARG A 159 -6.36 20.68 -5.74
C ARG A 159 -6.66 19.39 -6.51
N GLN A 160 -5.67 18.90 -7.25
CA GLN A 160 -5.76 17.59 -7.87
C GLN A 160 -5.50 16.48 -6.84
N TRP A 161 -6.50 15.62 -6.64
CA TRP A 161 -6.41 14.49 -5.73
C TRP A 161 -6.06 13.22 -6.50
N VAL A 162 -5.07 12.47 -6.02
CA VAL A 162 -4.59 11.24 -6.64
C VAL A 162 -4.69 10.09 -5.66
N VAL A 163 -5.38 9.01 -6.05
CA VAL A 163 -5.50 7.79 -5.25
C VAL A 163 -4.67 6.69 -5.94
N LEU A 164 -3.62 6.20 -5.28
CA LEU A 164 -2.81 5.09 -5.79
C LEU A 164 -3.34 3.75 -5.29
N VAL A 165 -3.49 2.79 -6.20
CA VAL A 165 -4.11 1.49 -5.93
C VAL A 165 -3.39 0.35 -6.65
N ASP A 166 -3.36 -0.84 -6.03
CA ASP A 166 -2.81 -2.07 -6.60
C ASP A 166 -3.78 -2.82 -7.53
N GLY A 167 -5.03 -2.35 -7.63
CA GLY A 167 -6.09 -2.96 -8.43
C GLY A 167 -6.90 -4.05 -7.74
N HIS A 168 -6.77 -4.22 -6.42
CA HIS A 168 -7.56 -5.19 -5.67
C HIS A 168 -9.07 -4.86 -5.78
N PRO A 169 -9.91 -5.76 -6.33
CA PRO A 169 -11.29 -5.40 -6.73
C PRO A 169 -12.18 -4.93 -5.57
N HIS A 170 -12.02 -5.52 -4.39
CA HIS A 170 -12.79 -5.13 -3.21
C HIS A 170 -12.37 -3.76 -2.71
N GLN A 171 -11.07 -3.46 -2.73
CA GLN A 171 -10.55 -2.15 -2.31
C GLN A 171 -11.04 -1.06 -3.26
N LEU A 172 -10.93 -1.28 -4.58
CA LEU A 172 -11.48 -0.38 -5.59
C LEU A 172 -12.97 -0.10 -5.37
N LYS A 173 -13.78 -1.15 -5.12
CA LYS A 173 -15.21 -0.99 -4.86
C LYS A 173 -15.48 -0.13 -3.62
N GLN A 174 -14.68 -0.29 -2.57
CA GLN A 174 -14.79 0.53 -1.36
C GLN A 174 -14.39 1.98 -1.62
N ILE A 175 -13.28 2.22 -2.31
CA ILE A 175 -12.80 3.55 -2.72
C ILE A 175 -13.89 4.29 -3.50
N TYR A 176 -14.40 3.72 -4.59
CA TYR A 176 -15.44 4.37 -5.40
C TYR A 176 -16.74 4.61 -4.62
N ARG A 177 -17.11 3.72 -3.69
CA ARG A 177 -18.27 3.94 -2.84
C ARG A 177 -18.07 5.12 -1.89
N VAL A 178 -16.89 5.24 -1.29
CA VAL A 178 -16.55 6.36 -0.39
C VAL A 178 -16.47 7.67 -1.18
N MET A 179 -15.82 7.68 -2.34
CA MET A 179 -15.80 8.84 -3.24
C MET A 179 -17.21 9.30 -3.60
N LYS A 180 -18.09 8.38 -3.97
CA LYS A 180 -19.50 8.68 -4.24
C LYS A 180 -20.24 9.20 -3.00
N LYS A 181 -20.03 8.58 -1.84
CA LYS A 181 -20.67 8.95 -0.56
C LYS A 181 -20.32 10.38 -0.16
N LEU A 182 -19.06 10.77 -0.36
CA LEU A 182 -18.52 12.06 0.06
C LEU A 182 -18.51 13.12 -1.07
N ASN A 183 -19.04 12.79 -2.25
CA ASN A 183 -19.03 13.65 -3.45
C ASN A 183 -17.63 14.18 -3.79
N ILE A 184 -16.68 13.24 -3.89
CA ILE A 184 -15.27 13.51 -4.16
C ILE A 184 -14.93 13.16 -5.60
N ASP A 185 -14.29 14.10 -6.30
CA ASP A 185 -13.65 13.85 -7.59
C ASP A 185 -12.14 13.68 -7.40
N ALA A 186 -11.64 12.46 -7.62
CA ALA A 186 -10.22 12.14 -7.49
C ALA A 186 -9.78 11.20 -8.59
N THR A 187 -8.54 11.38 -9.07
CA THR A 187 -7.97 10.52 -10.11
C THR A 187 -7.40 9.25 -9.46
N VAL A 188 -7.94 8.10 -9.83
CA VAL A 188 -7.43 6.79 -9.38
C VAL A 188 -6.39 6.29 -10.37
N VAL A 189 -5.15 6.13 -9.90
CA VAL A 189 -4.00 5.69 -10.71
C VAL A 189 -3.51 4.33 -10.23
N MET A 190 -3.31 3.39 -11.16
CA MET A 190 -2.75 2.08 -10.84
C MET A 190 -1.27 2.18 -10.46
N ASP A 191 -0.87 1.42 -9.45
CA ASP A 191 0.53 1.24 -9.13
C ASP A 191 1.27 0.51 -10.25
N PHE A 192 2.25 1.20 -10.83
CA PHE A 192 3.08 0.73 -11.92
C PHE A 192 3.94 -0.48 -11.53
N ILE A 193 4.38 -0.58 -10.27
CA ILE A 193 5.16 -1.74 -9.80
C ILE A 193 4.32 -3.01 -9.89
N HIS A 194 3.02 -2.92 -9.57
CA HIS A 194 2.10 -4.04 -9.73
C HIS A 194 1.90 -4.43 -11.21
N VAL A 195 1.86 -3.47 -12.13
CA VAL A 195 1.80 -3.76 -13.58
C VAL A 195 3.05 -4.51 -14.03
N LEU A 196 4.22 -4.04 -13.61
CA LEU A 196 5.51 -4.65 -13.92
C LEU A 196 5.57 -6.12 -13.49
N GLU A 197 5.04 -6.47 -12.31
CA GLU A 197 4.96 -7.87 -11.87
C GLU A 197 4.14 -8.77 -12.80
N TYR A 198 3.03 -8.27 -13.36
CA TYR A 198 2.24 -9.02 -14.34
C TYR A 198 2.98 -9.19 -15.65
N GLN A 199 3.74 -8.18 -16.07
CA GLN A 199 4.56 -8.27 -17.28
C GLN A 199 5.71 -9.25 -17.14
N TRP A 200 6.37 -9.31 -15.98
CA TRP A 200 7.35 -10.35 -15.70
C TRP A 200 6.75 -11.75 -15.75
N LYS A 201 5.57 -11.95 -15.17
CA LYS A 201 4.85 -13.24 -15.28
C LYS A 201 4.54 -13.61 -16.73
N ALA A 202 4.21 -12.64 -17.58
CA ALA A 202 3.99 -12.85 -19.01
C ALA A 202 5.30 -13.17 -19.76
N ALA A 203 6.40 -12.50 -19.40
CA ALA A 203 7.72 -12.73 -19.98
C ALA A 203 8.20 -14.17 -19.77
N TRP A 204 7.97 -14.75 -18.58
CA TRP A 204 8.33 -16.15 -18.30
C TRP A 204 7.52 -17.19 -19.08
N CYS A 205 6.49 -16.78 -19.84
CA CYS A 205 5.85 -17.65 -20.83
C CYS A 205 6.52 -17.59 -22.23
N LEU A 206 7.40 -16.62 -22.46
CA LEU A 206 7.98 -16.29 -23.77
C LEU A 206 9.49 -16.53 -23.86
N PHE A 207 10.18 -16.50 -22.72
CA PHE A 207 11.62 -16.56 -22.59
C PHE A 207 12.03 -17.69 -21.65
N GLU A 208 13.22 -18.23 -21.87
CA GLU A 208 13.83 -19.19 -20.94
C GLU A 208 14.39 -18.48 -19.71
N LYS A 209 14.71 -19.25 -18.67
CA LYS A 209 15.37 -18.73 -17.49
C LYS A 209 16.74 -18.20 -17.89
N ASP A 210 17.08 -16.99 -17.43
CA ASP A 210 18.36 -16.30 -17.69
C ASP A 210 18.56 -15.82 -19.14
N ASP A 211 17.50 -15.75 -19.95
CA ASP A 211 17.55 -15.15 -21.29
C ASP A 211 17.87 -13.63 -21.20
N PRO A 212 18.97 -13.15 -21.80
CA PRO A 212 19.39 -11.76 -21.69
C PRO A 212 18.44 -10.77 -22.40
N GLU A 213 17.60 -11.23 -23.34
CA GLU A 213 16.67 -10.36 -24.08
C GLU A 213 15.40 -10.02 -23.28
N VAL A 214 15.16 -10.71 -22.16
CA VAL A 214 13.92 -10.57 -21.39
C VAL A 214 13.73 -9.16 -20.84
N GLU A 215 14.80 -8.54 -20.36
CA GLU A 215 14.70 -7.20 -19.77
C GLU A 215 14.41 -6.15 -20.84
N ASP A 216 15.04 -6.24 -22.02
CA ASP A 216 14.79 -5.32 -23.13
C ASP A 216 13.38 -5.47 -23.68
N TRP A 217 12.85 -6.68 -23.66
CA TRP A 217 11.46 -6.93 -23.97
C TRP A 217 10.52 -6.29 -22.93
N ILE A 218 10.82 -6.41 -21.64
CA ILE A 218 10.06 -5.75 -20.55
C ILE A 218 10.10 -4.23 -20.74
N GLU A 219 11.29 -3.65 -20.89
CA GLU A 219 11.48 -2.20 -21.04
C GLU A 219 10.68 -1.61 -22.20
N LYS A 220 10.73 -2.25 -23.37
CA LYS A 220 9.95 -1.81 -24.54
C LYS A 220 8.45 -1.83 -24.27
N ARG A 221 7.95 -2.88 -23.61
CA ARG A 221 6.50 -3.04 -23.34
C ARG A 221 6.01 -2.10 -22.24
N GLU A 222 6.79 -1.93 -21.19
CA GLU A 222 6.47 -1.02 -20.11
C GLU A 222 6.51 0.43 -20.56
N THR A 223 7.47 0.79 -21.40
CA THR A 223 7.52 2.11 -22.04
C THR A 223 6.23 2.41 -22.81
N GLU A 224 5.71 1.43 -23.56
CA GLU A 224 4.42 1.56 -24.24
C GLU A 224 3.24 1.67 -23.27
N ILE A 225 3.24 0.92 -22.16
CA ILE A 225 2.22 1.04 -21.12
C ILE A 225 2.25 2.45 -20.50
N LEU A 226 3.44 2.97 -20.19
CA LEU A 226 3.66 4.31 -19.65
C LEU A 226 3.24 5.41 -20.63
N ARG A 227 3.31 5.16 -21.94
CA ARG A 227 2.75 6.04 -23.00
C ARG A 227 1.22 5.96 -23.10
N GLY A 228 0.56 5.11 -22.32
CA GLY A 228 -0.89 4.90 -22.35
C GLY A 228 -1.36 3.81 -23.31
N ASN A 229 -0.45 3.04 -23.92
CA ASN A 229 -0.76 2.01 -24.91
C ASN A 229 -1.06 0.63 -24.30
N ALA A 230 -1.53 0.56 -23.05
CA ALA A 230 -1.77 -0.69 -22.31
C ALA A 230 -2.65 -1.70 -23.07
N SER A 231 -3.69 -1.23 -23.76
CA SER A 231 -4.57 -2.11 -24.57
C SER A 231 -3.86 -2.67 -25.81
N GLN A 232 -2.96 -1.90 -26.43
CA GLN A 232 -2.19 -2.36 -27.58
C GLN A 232 -1.14 -3.39 -27.15
N VAL A 233 -0.50 -3.18 -25.99
CA VAL A 233 0.41 -4.15 -25.38
C VAL A 233 -0.34 -5.46 -25.09
N ALA A 234 -1.52 -5.41 -24.48
CA ALA A 234 -2.35 -6.59 -24.24
C ALA A 234 -2.70 -7.34 -25.55
N LYS A 235 -3.06 -6.63 -26.61
CA LYS A 235 -3.29 -7.22 -27.95
C LYS A 235 -2.03 -7.90 -28.49
N GLY A 236 -0.87 -7.25 -28.36
CA GLY A 236 0.43 -7.79 -28.77
C GLY A 236 0.79 -9.09 -28.05
N LEU A 237 0.56 -9.16 -26.73
CA LEU A 237 0.77 -10.37 -25.93
C LEU A 237 -0.10 -11.53 -26.42
N GLY A 238 -1.40 -11.27 -26.67
CA GLY A 238 -2.32 -12.29 -27.17
C GLY A 238 -1.93 -12.79 -28.57
N GLY A 239 -1.46 -11.88 -29.43
CA GLY A 239 -0.91 -12.21 -30.74
C GLY A 239 0.33 -13.11 -30.65
N SER A 240 1.28 -12.77 -29.77
CA SER A 240 2.50 -13.57 -29.54
C SER A 240 2.16 -14.98 -29.04
N ALA A 241 1.28 -15.10 -28.05
CA ALA A 241 0.87 -16.41 -27.52
C ALA A 241 0.24 -17.30 -28.59
N THR A 242 -0.60 -16.71 -29.46
CA THR A 242 -1.29 -17.41 -30.53
C THR A 242 -0.32 -17.85 -31.64
N LYS A 243 0.53 -16.93 -32.13
CA LYS A 243 1.51 -17.23 -33.19
C LYS A 243 2.52 -18.30 -32.78
N ARG A 244 2.98 -18.26 -31.52
CA ARG A 244 3.92 -19.24 -30.96
C ARG A 244 3.26 -20.54 -30.49
N LYS A 245 1.92 -20.65 -30.58
CA LYS A 245 1.13 -21.81 -30.14
C LYS A 245 1.47 -22.23 -28.69
N LEU A 246 1.62 -21.26 -27.80
CA LEU A 246 2.04 -21.50 -26.42
C LEU A 246 1.00 -22.34 -25.67
N LYS A 247 1.46 -23.42 -25.05
CA LYS A 247 0.63 -24.26 -24.16
C LYS A 247 0.57 -23.70 -22.73
N GLN A 248 1.69 -23.19 -22.23
CA GLN A 248 1.79 -22.58 -20.88
C GLN A 248 1.74 -21.07 -21.00
N ARG A 249 0.53 -20.50 -21.05
CA ARG A 249 0.30 -19.06 -21.28
C ARG A 249 -0.44 -18.33 -20.15
N GLU A 250 -0.57 -18.97 -18.97
CA GLU A 250 -1.33 -18.41 -17.85
C GLU A 250 -0.81 -17.02 -17.41
N GLY A 251 0.51 -16.82 -17.40
CA GLY A 251 1.11 -15.52 -17.08
C GLY A 251 0.70 -14.42 -18.07
N ILE A 252 0.70 -14.74 -19.37
CA ILE A 252 0.22 -13.86 -20.43
C ILE A 252 -1.27 -13.53 -20.25
N ASP A 253 -2.11 -14.54 -20.05
CA ASP A 253 -3.56 -14.34 -19.94
C ASP A 253 -3.94 -13.52 -18.72
N LYS A 254 -3.26 -13.73 -17.58
CA LYS A 254 -3.40 -12.90 -16.39
C LYS A 254 -2.99 -11.46 -16.65
N CYS A 255 -1.86 -11.23 -17.33
CA CYS A 255 -1.42 -9.89 -17.67
C CYS A 255 -2.42 -9.17 -18.59
N ILE A 256 -2.87 -9.83 -19.66
CA ILE A 256 -3.88 -9.29 -20.58
C ILE A 256 -5.16 -8.91 -19.81
N GLY A 257 -5.66 -9.83 -18.98
CA GLY A 257 -6.84 -9.59 -18.16
C GLY A 257 -6.66 -8.40 -17.21
N TYR A 258 -5.49 -8.27 -16.59
CA TYR A 258 -5.17 -7.17 -15.70
C TYR A 258 -5.10 -5.82 -16.42
N LEU A 259 -4.40 -5.74 -17.56
CA LEU A 259 -4.27 -4.51 -18.36
C LEU A 259 -5.64 -4.05 -18.89
N LEU A 260 -6.44 -4.96 -19.45
CA LEU A 260 -7.74 -4.60 -20.02
C LEU A 260 -8.76 -4.20 -18.95
N LYS A 261 -8.78 -4.90 -17.81
CA LYS A 261 -9.66 -4.58 -16.68
C LYS A 261 -9.38 -3.21 -16.07
N ASN A 262 -8.11 -2.77 -16.12
CA ASN A 262 -7.66 -1.53 -15.50
C ASN A 262 -7.38 -0.41 -16.51
N LYS A 263 -7.77 -0.55 -17.78
CA LYS A 263 -7.47 0.39 -18.87
C LYS A 263 -7.63 1.88 -18.48
N SER A 264 -8.76 2.24 -17.87
CA SER A 264 -9.06 3.64 -17.49
C SER A 264 -8.19 4.17 -16.35
N ARG A 265 -7.57 3.29 -15.55
CA ARG A 265 -6.66 3.64 -14.45
C ARG A 265 -5.18 3.49 -14.84
N LEU A 266 -4.91 2.97 -16.04
CA LEU A 266 -3.59 2.80 -16.64
C LEU A 266 -3.30 3.90 -17.68
N GLU A 267 -3.99 5.04 -17.61
CA GLU A 267 -3.75 6.21 -18.46
C GLU A 267 -2.46 6.94 -18.02
N TYR A 268 -1.35 6.20 -17.97
CA TYR A 268 -0.07 6.70 -17.48
C TYR A 268 0.45 7.88 -18.28
N GLY A 269 0.19 7.95 -19.60
CA GLY A 269 0.57 9.10 -20.41
C GLY A 269 0.00 10.40 -19.81
N LYS A 270 -1.30 10.43 -19.52
CA LYS A 270 -1.95 11.59 -18.87
C LYS A 270 -1.45 11.80 -17.45
N ALA A 271 -1.24 10.72 -16.69
CA ALA A 271 -0.73 10.82 -15.32
C ALA A 271 0.67 11.46 -15.29
N LEU A 272 1.55 11.08 -16.20
CA LEU A 272 2.90 11.63 -16.33
C LEU A 272 2.90 13.07 -16.83
N GLU A 273 2.03 13.41 -17.78
CA GLU A 273 1.80 14.78 -18.23
C GLU A 273 1.33 15.70 -17.09
N GLN A 274 0.49 15.19 -16.19
CA GLN A 274 0.02 15.91 -15.01
C GLN A 274 0.99 15.82 -13.81
N GLY A 275 2.11 15.12 -13.96
CA GLY A 275 3.11 14.96 -12.91
C GLY A 275 2.64 14.10 -11.73
N PHE A 276 1.64 13.25 -11.93
CA PHE A 276 1.11 12.37 -10.89
C PHE A 276 2.13 11.30 -10.48
N PRO A 277 2.14 10.91 -9.20
CA PRO A 277 2.81 9.68 -8.80
C PRO A 277 2.12 8.49 -9.46
N ILE A 278 2.91 7.46 -9.77
CA ILE A 278 2.42 6.21 -10.39
C ILE A 278 2.88 4.97 -9.62
N ALA A 279 3.59 5.16 -8.50
CA ALA A 279 4.15 4.08 -7.70
C ALA A 279 3.83 4.30 -6.23
N SER A 280 3.50 3.22 -5.52
CA SER A 280 2.93 3.29 -4.16
C SER A 280 3.97 3.29 -3.03
N GLY A 281 5.25 3.56 -3.31
CA GLY A 281 6.36 3.38 -2.35
C GLY A 281 6.19 4.03 -0.96
N VAL A 282 5.40 5.10 -0.83
CA VAL A 282 5.04 5.68 0.49
C VAL A 282 4.26 4.70 1.36
N ILE A 283 3.23 4.02 0.81
CA ILE A 283 2.43 3.05 1.58
C ILE A 283 3.20 1.77 1.82
N GLU A 284 4.00 1.32 0.86
CA GLU A 284 4.86 0.14 1.04
C GLU A 284 5.89 0.37 2.17
N GLY A 285 6.49 1.56 2.20
CA GLY A 285 7.35 2.00 3.30
C GLY A 285 6.61 2.03 4.64
N ALA A 286 5.39 2.56 4.65
CA ALA A 286 4.53 2.57 5.84
C ALA A 286 4.20 1.14 6.33
N CYS A 287 3.75 0.23 5.45
CA CYS A 287 3.47 -1.15 5.79
C CYS A 287 4.70 -1.88 6.34
N ARG A 288 5.88 -1.64 5.75
CA ARG A 288 7.14 -2.18 6.26
C ARG A 288 7.41 -1.70 7.69
N HIS A 289 7.44 -0.39 7.89
CA HIS A 289 7.86 0.18 9.18
C HIS A 289 6.79 0.10 10.26
N LEU A 290 5.51 0.18 9.93
CA LEU A 290 4.44 0.06 10.92
C LEU A 290 4.22 -1.41 11.31
N ILE A 291 4.20 -2.31 10.33
CA ILE A 291 3.74 -3.69 10.52
C ILE A 291 4.88 -4.70 10.42
N ASN A 292 5.62 -4.78 9.31
CA ASN A 292 6.59 -5.87 9.11
C ASN A 292 7.69 -5.87 10.18
N ASP A 293 8.28 -4.70 10.45
CA ASP A 293 9.40 -4.55 11.36
C ASP A 293 9.04 -4.84 12.83
N ARG A 294 7.74 -4.97 13.15
CA ARG A 294 7.30 -5.13 14.54
C ARG A 294 6.26 -6.22 14.77
N LEU A 295 5.20 -6.21 13.98
CA LEU A 295 4.03 -7.05 14.15
C LEU A 295 4.12 -8.38 13.38
N ASP A 296 4.86 -8.41 12.27
CA ASP A 296 5.08 -9.62 11.44
C ASP A 296 6.48 -10.26 11.65
N ILE A 297 7.07 -10.09 12.83
CA ILE A 297 8.32 -10.75 13.20
C ILE A 297 8.08 -12.22 13.60
N THR A 298 9.06 -13.07 13.34
CA THR A 298 8.99 -14.50 13.66
C THR A 298 8.64 -14.76 15.12
N GLY A 299 7.60 -15.57 15.36
CA GLY A 299 7.17 -15.97 16.70
C GLY A 299 6.29 -14.96 17.44
N ALA A 300 6.07 -13.76 16.90
CA ALA A 300 5.19 -12.78 17.54
C ALA A 300 3.70 -13.15 17.40
N ARG A 301 2.93 -12.95 18.47
CA ARG A 301 1.47 -13.10 18.51
C ARG A 301 0.86 -11.99 19.32
N TRP A 302 -0.08 -11.27 18.73
CA TRP A 302 -0.60 -10.03 19.31
C TRP A 302 -2.03 -10.20 19.83
N SER A 303 -2.32 -9.57 20.98
CA SER A 303 -3.70 -9.27 21.32
C SER A 303 -4.21 -8.14 20.42
N LEU A 304 -5.53 -8.00 20.29
CA LEU A 304 -6.10 -6.91 19.50
C LEU A 304 -5.66 -5.55 20.03
N GLU A 305 -5.87 -5.32 21.32
CA GLU A 305 -5.59 -4.05 21.99
C GLU A 305 -4.09 -3.73 21.95
N GLY A 306 -3.25 -4.75 22.10
CA GLY A 306 -1.80 -4.60 22.08
C GLY A 306 -1.24 -4.29 20.69
N ALA A 307 -1.80 -4.91 19.64
CA ALA A 307 -1.44 -4.58 18.26
C ALA A 307 -1.91 -3.17 17.88
N GLU A 308 -3.15 -2.83 18.20
CA GLU A 308 -3.73 -1.51 17.89
C GLU A 308 -2.94 -0.38 18.56
N SER A 309 -2.62 -0.52 19.85
CA SER A 309 -1.86 0.50 20.60
C SER A 309 -0.48 0.74 20.00
N ILE A 310 0.22 -0.35 19.64
CA ILE A 310 1.54 -0.22 18.98
C ILE A 310 1.41 0.42 17.60
N LEU A 311 0.39 0.08 16.83
CA LEU A 311 0.15 0.71 15.53
C LEU A 311 -0.12 2.21 15.66
N LYS A 312 -0.96 2.63 16.61
CA LYS A 312 -1.25 4.04 16.89
C LYS A 312 0.03 4.83 17.20
N LEU A 313 0.86 4.36 18.13
CA LEU A 313 2.11 5.05 18.49
C LEU A 313 3.13 5.06 17.34
N ARG A 314 3.24 3.96 16.59
CA ARG A 314 4.13 3.93 15.41
C ARG A 314 3.61 4.85 14.29
N SER A 315 2.31 5.02 14.17
CA SER A 315 1.64 5.91 13.21
C SER A 315 1.96 7.37 13.52
N LEU A 316 1.84 7.78 14.78
CA LEU A 316 2.27 9.11 15.27
C LEU A 316 3.75 9.36 14.91
N ARG A 317 4.62 8.40 15.20
CA ARG A 317 6.05 8.50 14.87
C ARG A 317 6.32 8.59 13.36
N SER A 318 5.63 7.81 12.55
CA SER A 318 5.79 7.79 11.09
C SER A 318 5.27 9.07 10.42
N SER A 319 4.29 9.72 11.06
CA SER A 319 3.74 11.02 10.68
C SER A 319 4.60 12.20 11.16
N GLY A 320 5.53 11.97 12.09
CA GLY A 320 6.36 13.03 12.69
C GLY A 320 5.67 13.77 13.84
N ASP A 321 4.58 13.21 14.37
CA ASP A 321 3.73 13.86 15.36
C ASP A 321 3.98 13.38 16.80
N LEU A 322 4.83 12.36 17.00
CA LEU A 322 5.04 11.73 18.30
C LEU A 322 5.55 12.69 19.38
N GLU A 323 6.40 13.66 19.06
CA GLU A 323 6.93 14.62 20.05
C GLU A 323 5.88 15.64 20.50
N LYS A 324 4.88 15.92 19.66
CA LYS A 324 3.76 16.81 20.01
C LYS A 324 2.65 16.08 20.78
N TYR A 325 2.63 14.76 20.67
CA TYR A 325 1.67 13.87 21.31
C TYR A 325 2.09 13.56 22.75
#